data_AF-A0A9D7MPQ7-F1
#
_entry.id   AF-A0A9D7MPQ7-F1
#
_cell.length_a   1.000
_cell.length_b   1.000
_cell.length_c   1.000
_cell.angle_alpha   90.00
_cell.angle_beta   90.00
_cell.angle_gamma   90.00
#
_symmetry.space_group_name_H-M   'P 1'
#
loop_
_entity.id
_entity.type
_entity.pdbx_description
1 polymer ?
#
loop_
_entity_poly.entity_id
_entity_poly.type
_entity_poly.pdbx_seq_one_letter_code
_entity_poly.pdbx_strand_id
1 'polypeptide(L)'
;MSWVLRSWENRWRGLGPTCVCRPVTPFFAMGLYDVSRRRERGVSPEWVASLTCWKPHMRSMGMLILVLMVLELLWGRASMVVFAVFFNTGMPSTTGVVQAIFNPDNWEFVIAYTVVGGIFAAIVFATAVVSIPTILDRDVDAITASITSLEVVFHNTGVMALWGALISALVVSALLLPWSVGLLLVGPLLGHASWHAYRGAVQWIEEGPAPQA
;
A
#
# COMPACT_ATOMS: atom_id res chain seq x y z
N MET A 1 -0.22 -21.27 24.06
CA MET A 1 0.76 -20.33 23.47
C MET A 1 1.79 -20.99 22.55
N SER A 2 2.32 -22.19 22.83
CA SER A 2 3.35 -22.84 21.99
C SER A 2 2.90 -23.21 20.57
N TRP A 3 1.59 -23.43 20.37
CA TRP A 3 1.00 -23.70 19.05
C TRP A 3 0.90 -22.44 18.16
N VAL A 4 0.82 -21.25 18.76
CA VAL A 4 0.81 -19.96 18.03
C VAL A 4 2.19 -19.66 17.46
N LEU A 5 3.26 -19.97 18.19
CA LEU A 5 4.64 -19.83 17.71
C LEU A 5 4.98 -20.89 16.64
N ARG A 6 4.54 -22.14 16.83
CA ARG A 6 4.74 -23.21 15.84
C ARG A 6 3.98 -22.99 14.52
N SER A 7 2.76 -22.45 14.58
CA SER A 7 2.00 -22.13 13.36
C SER A 7 2.57 -20.92 12.62
N TRP A 8 3.17 -19.97 13.36
CA TRP A 8 3.96 -18.89 12.79
C TRP A 8 5.18 -19.43 12.03
N GLU A 9 6.00 -20.27 12.66
CA GLU A 9 7.20 -20.82 12.02
C GLU A 9 6.89 -21.72 10.82
N ASN A 10 5.82 -22.53 10.88
CA ASN A 10 5.39 -23.35 9.75
C ASN A 10 4.80 -22.51 8.59
N ARG A 11 4.20 -21.35 8.88
CA ARG A 11 3.74 -20.41 7.85
C ARG A 11 4.91 -19.70 7.17
N TRP A 12 5.97 -19.35 7.92
CA TRP A 12 7.22 -18.84 7.33
C TRP A 12 7.97 -19.89 6.49
N ARG A 13 7.92 -21.16 6.88
CA ARG A 13 8.55 -22.26 6.12
C ARG A 13 7.74 -22.73 4.91
N GLY A 14 6.41 -22.62 4.94
CA GLY A 14 5.51 -22.98 3.83
C GLY A 14 5.36 -21.87 2.77
N LEU A 15 5.77 -20.64 3.09
CA LEU A 15 5.99 -19.58 2.13
C LEU A 15 7.35 -19.82 1.47
N GLY A 16 7.34 -20.54 0.34
CA GLY A 16 8.49 -20.61 -0.57
C GLY A 16 8.90 -19.22 -1.12
N PRO A 17 9.65 -19.14 -2.23
CA PRO A 17 10.26 -17.89 -2.76
C PRO A 17 9.26 -16.75 -3.09
N THR A 18 7.96 -16.96 -2.93
CA THR A 18 6.92 -15.91 -2.92
C THR A 18 7.15 -14.78 -1.89
N CYS A 19 7.99 -15.00 -0.86
CA CYS A 19 8.40 -13.94 0.07
C CYS A 19 9.29 -12.86 -0.58
N VAL A 20 9.93 -13.13 -1.71
CA VAL A 20 10.85 -12.19 -2.36
C VAL A 20 10.13 -11.00 -3.02
N CYS A 21 8.83 -11.12 -3.33
CA CYS A 21 8.09 -10.08 -4.06
C CYS A 21 7.43 -9.01 -3.17
N ARG A 22 7.37 -9.16 -1.85
CA ARG A 22 6.70 -8.17 -0.97
C ARG A 22 7.53 -6.90 -0.75
N PRO A 23 8.86 -6.96 -0.59
CA PRO A 23 9.70 -5.76 -0.58
C PRO A 23 9.79 -5.11 -1.97
N VAL A 24 9.63 -5.87 -3.06
CA VAL A 24 9.79 -5.36 -4.43
C VAL A 24 8.69 -4.37 -4.80
N THR A 25 7.50 -4.47 -4.21
CA THR A 25 6.36 -3.61 -4.58
C THR A 25 6.59 -2.11 -4.32
N PRO A 26 7.04 -1.67 -3.13
CA PRO A 26 7.37 -0.25 -2.91
C PRO A 26 8.52 0.25 -3.79
N PHE A 27 9.50 -0.61 -4.08
CA PHE A 27 10.61 -0.28 -4.99
C PHE A 27 10.14 -0.12 -6.44
N PHE A 28 9.25 -1.00 -6.90
CA PHE A 28 8.64 -0.91 -8.23
C PHE A 28 7.74 0.32 -8.34
N ALA A 29 6.94 0.61 -7.31
CA ALA A 29 6.12 1.82 -7.24
C ALA A 29 6.98 3.08 -7.31
N MET A 30 8.08 3.15 -6.57
CA MET A 30 9.03 4.26 -6.62
C MET A 30 9.58 4.50 -8.03
N GLY A 31 9.90 3.44 -8.77
CA GLY A 31 10.31 3.55 -10.17
C GLY A 31 9.23 4.15 -11.08
N LEU A 32 7.95 3.77 -10.90
CA LEU A 32 6.83 4.36 -11.63
C LEU A 32 6.63 5.86 -11.30
N TYR A 33 6.82 6.22 -10.03
CA TYR A 33 6.78 7.61 -9.59
C TYR A 33 7.94 8.43 -10.19
N ASP A 34 9.15 7.86 -10.26
CA ASP A 34 10.32 8.52 -10.85
C ASP A 34 10.14 8.81 -12.35
N VAL A 35 9.55 7.88 -13.11
CA VAL A 35 9.22 8.11 -14.53
C VAL A 35 8.27 9.30 -14.69
N SER A 36 7.27 9.42 -13.82
CA SER A 36 6.30 10.53 -13.86
C SER A 36 6.96 11.86 -13.47
N ARG A 37 7.79 11.85 -12.42
CA ARG A 37 8.58 13.01 -11.98
C ARG A 37 9.53 13.54 -13.07
N ARG A 38 10.24 12.65 -13.75
CA ARG A 38 11.16 13.02 -14.84
C ARG A 38 10.42 13.60 -16.04
N ARG A 39 9.27 13.02 -16.41
CA ARG A 39 8.40 13.56 -17.45
C ARG A 39 7.89 14.96 -17.13
N GLU A 40 7.46 15.22 -15.89
CA GLU A 40 7.04 16.57 -15.46
C GLU A 40 8.18 17.59 -15.57
N ARG A 41 9.43 17.17 -15.32
CA ARG A 41 10.63 18.02 -15.45
C ARG A 41 11.18 18.15 -16.88
N GLY A 42 10.52 17.56 -17.87
CA GLY A 42 10.98 17.58 -19.27
C GLY A 42 12.23 16.73 -19.54
N VAL A 43 12.64 15.87 -18.60
CA VAL A 43 13.81 15.00 -18.74
C VAL A 43 13.38 13.65 -19.32
N SER A 44 14.11 13.13 -20.31
CA SER A 44 13.82 11.82 -20.88
C SER A 44 13.94 10.72 -19.81
N PRO A 45 12.90 9.89 -19.60
CA PRO A 45 12.96 8.82 -18.61
C PRO A 45 13.91 7.73 -19.07
N GLU A 46 15.05 7.61 -18.39
CA GLU A 46 15.98 6.49 -18.55
C GLU A 46 15.50 5.31 -17.71
N TRP A 47 15.09 4.23 -18.38
CA TRP A 47 14.53 3.03 -17.74
C TRP A 47 15.41 2.45 -16.62
N VAL A 48 16.73 2.43 -16.80
CA VAL A 48 17.68 1.89 -15.81
C VAL A 48 17.82 2.82 -14.59
N ALA A 49 17.75 4.13 -14.80
CA ALA A 49 17.84 5.11 -13.72
C ALA A 49 16.58 5.07 -12.83
N SER A 50 15.39 4.90 -13.43
CA SER A 50 14.14 4.74 -12.66
C SER A 50 14.07 3.41 -11.90
N LEU A 51 14.67 2.34 -12.42
CA LEU A 51 14.80 1.05 -11.71
C LEU A 51 15.85 1.07 -10.59
N THR A 52 16.64 2.13 -10.42
CA THR A 52 17.64 2.22 -9.35
C THR A 52 17.52 3.48 -8.51
N CYS A 53 16.46 4.28 -8.72
CA CYS A 53 16.21 5.55 -8.04
C CYS A 53 16.04 5.40 -6.52
N TRP A 54 15.78 4.20 -6.02
CA TRP A 54 15.64 3.91 -4.59
C TRP A 54 16.96 3.89 -3.81
N LYS A 55 18.11 3.80 -4.48
CA LYS A 55 19.42 3.65 -3.82
C LYS A 55 19.73 4.75 -2.78
N PRO A 56 19.47 6.04 -3.04
CA PRO A 56 19.67 7.10 -2.05
C PRO A 56 18.66 7.01 -0.90
N HIS A 57 17.44 6.58 -1.19
CA HIS A 57 16.30 6.59 -0.28
C HIS A 57 16.10 5.28 0.51
N MET A 58 17.09 4.39 0.52
CA MET A 58 16.95 3.03 1.08
C MET A 58 16.56 3.02 2.55
N ARG A 59 17.06 3.98 3.34
CA ARG A 59 16.75 4.07 4.78
C ARG A 59 15.29 4.43 5.01
N SER A 60 14.82 5.51 4.39
CA SER A 60 13.43 5.97 4.51
C SER A 60 12.46 4.95 3.94
N MET A 61 12.75 4.38 2.77
CA MET A 61 11.95 3.31 2.19
C MET A 61 11.91 2.06 3.09
N GLY A 62 13.05 1.65 3.64
CA GLY A 62 13.12 0.53 4.58
C GLY A 62 12.28 0.74 5.84
N MET A 63 12.27 1.97 6.38
CA MET A 63 11.44 2.32 7.53
C MET A 63 9.94 2.31 7.18
N LEU A 64 9.56 2.84 6.02
CA LEU A 64 8.17 2.80 5.55
C LEU A 64 7.70 1.35 5.38
N ILE A 65 8.53 0.51 4.76
CA ILE A 65 8.26 -0.92 4.61
C ILE A 65 8.07 -1.57 5.99
N LEU A 66 8.93 -1.27 6.96
CA LEU A 66 8.82 -1.81 8.32
C LEU A 66 7.49 -1.42 8.99
N VAL A 67 7.08 -0.16 8.87
CA VAL A 67 5.79 0.32 9.41
C VAL A 67 4.62 -0.42 8.76
N LEU A 68 4.62 -0.54 7.43
CA LEU A 68 3.59 -1.27 6.69
C LEU A 68 3.59 -2.78 7.02
N MET A 69 4.75 -3.39 7.24
CA MET A 69 4.85 -4.77 7.69
C MET A 69 4.20 -4.96 9.05
N VAL A 70 4.49 -4.09 10.03
CA VAL A 70 3.87 -4.17 11.36
C VAL A 70 2.35 -4.06 11.24
N LEU A 71 1.86 -3.14 10.42
CA LEU A 71 0.42 -2.97 10.22
C LEU A 71 -0.21 -4.21 9.55
N GLU A 72 0.46 -4.82 8.58
CA GLU A 72 0.03 -6.07 7.95
C GLU A 72 -0.02 -7.23 8.95
N LEU A 73 0.93 -7.30 9.89
CA LEU A 73 0.91 -8.30 10.96
C LEU A 73 -0.28 -8.11 11.91
N LEU A 74 -0.60 -6.85 12.24
CA LEU A 74 -1.77 -6.52 13.05
C LEU A 74 -3.07 -6.86 12.32
N TRP A 75 -3.15 -6.53 11.03
CA TRP A 75 -4.27 -6.91 10.17
C TRP A 75 -4.46 -8.43 10.11
N GLY A 76 -3.38 -9.18 9.87
CA GLY A 76 -3.43 -10.64 9.83
C GLY A 76 -3.91 -11.24 11.16
N ARG A 77 -3.56 -10.63 12.30
CA ARG A 77 -4.07 -11.02 13.62
C ARG A 77 -5.56 -10.72 13.78
N ALA A 78 -5.99 -9.52 13.41
CA ALA A 78 -7.40 -9.14 13.45
C ALA A 78 -8.27 -10.04 12.55
N SER A 79 -7.81 -10.31 11.32
CA SER A 79 -8.49 -11.20 10.36
C SER A 79 -8.71 -12.60 10.95
N MET A 80 -7.71 -13.18 11.64
CA MET A 80 -7.87 -14.47 12.31
C MET A 80 -8.91 -14.43 13.44
N VAL A 81 -8.98 -13.34 14.21
CA VAL A 81 -9.99 -13.18 15.26
C VAL A 81 -11.38 -13.12 14.65
N VAL A 82 -11.57 -12.35 13.58
CA VAL A 82 -12.85 -12.30 12.86
C VAL A 82 -13.25 -13.70 12.38
N PHE A 83 -12.33 -14.43 11.75
CA PHE A 83 -12.60 -15.81 11.33
C PHE A 83 -13.01 -16.73 12.49
N ALA A 84 -12.32 -16.65 13.63
CA ALA A 84 -12.61 -17.49 14.79
C ALA A 84 -13.96 -17.18 15.47
N VAL A 85 -14.47 -15.94 15.34
CA VAL A 85 -15.78 -15.56 15.87
C VAL A 85 -16.92 -16.18 15.04
N PHE A 86 -16.76 -16.28 13.72
CA PHE A 86 -17.81 -16.77 12.83
C PHE A 86 -17.70 -18.27 12.48
N PHE A 87 -16.50 -18.84 12.54
CA PHE A 87 -16.26 -20.24 12.17
C PHE A 87 -15.63 -21.03 13.31
N ASN A 88 -16.32 -22.09 13.75
CA ASN A 88 -15.83 -23.05 14.76
C ASN A 88 -14.95 -24.16 14.16
N THR A 89 -14.74 -24.17 12.84
CA THR A 89 -13.81 -25.07 12.14
C THR A 89 -12.41 -24.49 12.18
N GLY A 90 -11.40 -25.24 12.64
CA GLY A 90 -10.00 -24.82 12.93
C GLY A 90 -9.34 -23.71 12.07
N MET A 91 -8.13 -23.94 11.53
CA MET A 91 -7.48 -22.87 10.74
C MET A 91 -8.19 -22.70 9.39
N PRO A 92 -8.49 -21.46 8.95
CA PRO A 92 -9.06 -21.22 7.63
C PRO A 92 -8.08 -21.66 6.53
N SER A 93 -8.54 -22.56 5.66
CA SER A 93 -7.84 -22.93 4.42
C SER A 93 -8.24 -21.97 3.30
N THR A 94 -7.39 -21.80 2.28
CA THR A 94 -7.66 -20.91 1.14
C THR A 94 -9.01 -21.22 0.47
N THR A 95 -9.34 -22.50 0.35
CA THR A 95 -10.64 -22.98 -0.18
C THR A 95 -11.79 -22.64 0.75
N GLY A 96 -11.60 -22.78 2.07
CA GLY A 96 -12.61 -22.44 3.08
C GLY A 96 -12.95 -20.96 3.12
N VAL A 97 -11.96 -20.07 2.92
CA VAL A 97 -12.17 -18.63 2.82
C VAL A 97 -13.01 -18.26 1.59
N VAL A 98 -12.67 -18.81 0.43
CA VAL A 98 -13.39 -18.54 -0.82
C VAL A 98 -14.84 -19.02 -0.71
N GLN A 99 -15.07 -20.25 -0.25
CA GLN A 99 -16.42 -20.78 -0.05
C GLN A 99 -17.20 -19.96 0.99
N ALA A 100 -16.55 -19.50 2.06
CA ALA A 100 -17.19 -18.69 3.07
C ALA A 100 -17.69 -17.35 2.53
N ILE A 101 -16.88 -16.67 1.69
CA ILE A 101 -17.23 -15.36 1.10
C ILE A 101 -18.37 -15.46 0.09
N PHE A 102 -18.40 -16.52 -0.72
CA PHE A 102 -19.42 -16.68 -1.76
C PHE A 102 -20.69 -17.40 -1.30
N ASN A 103 -20.74 -17.88 -0.06
CA ASN A 103 -21.95 -18.49 0.50
C ASN A 103 -22.90 -17.39 1.00
N PRO A 104 -24.13 -17.27 0.46
CA PRO A 104 -25.12 -16.28 0.88
C PRO A 104 -25.47 -16.34 2.37
N ASP A 105 -25.34 -17.51 3.00
CA ASP A 105 -25.67 -17.71 4.41
C ASP A 105 -24.65 -17.05 5.35
N ASN A 106 -23.46 -16.69 4.86
CA ASN A 106 -22.38 -16.10 5.65
C ASN A 106 -22.32 -14.56 5.55
N TRP A 107 -23.43 -13.90 5.23
CA TRP A 107 -23.46 -12.45 5.01
C TRP A 107 -22.97 -11.63 6.22
N GLU A 108 -23.23 -12.11 7.45
CA GLU A 108 -22.74 -11.46 8.69
C GLU A 108 -21.20 -11.46 8.76
N PHE A 109 -20.58 -12.59 8.40
CA PHE A 109 -19.13 -12.69 8.30
C PHE A 109 -18.58 -11.73 7.25
N VAL A 110 -19.21 -11.66 6.08
CA VAL A 110 -18.78 -10.76 4.99
C VAL A 110 -18.84 -9.29 5.43
N ILE A 111 -19.91 -8.87 6.09
CA ILE A 111 -20.04 -7.51 6.62
C ILE A 111 -18.97 -7.24 7.69
N ALA A 112 -18.84 -8.12 8.68
CA ALA A 112 -17.88 -7.94 9.76
C ALA A 112 -16.44 -7.89 9.22
N TYR A 113 -16.08 -8.81 8.32
CA TYR A 113 -14.77 -8.86 7.69
C TYR A 113 -14.50 -7.61 6.84
N THR A 114 -15.50 -7.11 6.12
CA THR A 114 -15.41 -5.88 5.33
C THR A 114 -15.24 -4.65 6.21
N VAL A 115 -15.95 -4.55 7.34
CA VAL A 115 -15.81 -3.42 8.28
C VAL A 115 -14.43 -3.41 8.91
N VAL A 116 -13.99 -4.53 9.47
CA VAL A 116 -12.66 -4.61 10.10
C VAL A 116 -11.55 -4.40 9.06
N GLY A 117 -11.67 -5.01 7.88
CA GLY A 117 -10.76 -4.79 6.75
C GLY A 117 -10.75 -3.34 6.28
N GLY A 118 -11.92 -2.71 6.19
CA GLY A 118 -12.07 -1.31 5.81
C GLY A 118 -11.36 -0.36 6.77
N ILE A 119 -11.42 -0.61 8.09
CA ILE A 119 -10.68 0.17 9.10
C ILE A 119 -9.17 0.08 8.86
N PHE A 120 -8.65 -1.15 8.70
CA PHE A 120 -7.22 -1.33 8.42
C PHE A 120 -6.80 -0.72 7.10
N ALA A 121 -7.61 -0.90 6.05
CA ALA A 121 -7.38 -0.30 4.74
C ALA A 121 -7.36 1.24 4.81
N ALA A 122 -8.26 1.85 5.58
CA ALA A 122 -8.27 3.29 5.80
C ALA A 122 -7.00 3.77 6.52
N ILE A 123 -6.53 3.04 7.54
CA ILE A 123 -5.28 3.37 8.24
C ILE A 123 -4.07 3.25 7.32
N VAL A 124 -3.95 2.16 6.55
CA VAL A 124 -2.89 2.00 5.53
C VAL A 124 -2.94 3.16 4.55
N PHE A 125 -4.11 3.41 3.97
CA PHE A 125 -4.29 4.43 2.95
C PHE A 125 -3.91 5.81 3.49
N ALA A 126 -4.41 6.17 4.66
CA ALA A 126 -4.13 7.47 5.27
C ALA A 126 -2.64 7.68 5.58
N THR A 127 -1.91 6.61 5.92
CA THR A 127 -0.48 6.69 6.25
C THR A 127 0.45 6.50 5.05
N ALA A 128 -0.03 6.01 3.90
CA ALA A 128 0.82 5.61 2.79
C ALA A 128 0.54 6.31 1.45
N VAL A 129 -0.65 6.89 1.24
CA VAL A 129 -1.11 7.36 -0.08
C VAL A 129 -0.16 8.34 -0.75
N VAL A 130 0.50 9.22 0.02
CA VAL A 130 1.50 10.17 -0.49
C VAL A 130 2.89 9.97 0.11
N SER A 131 3.12 8.91 0.87
CA SER A 131 4.40 8.70 1.57
C SER A 131 5.54 8.38 0.62
N ILE A 132 5.32 7.51 -0.37
CA ILE A 132 6.33 7.18 -1.40
C ILE A 132 6.72 8.42 -2.24
N PRO A 133 5.78 9.18 -2.84
CA PRO A 133 6.17 10.36 -3.62
C PRO A 133 6.81 11.46 -2.77
N THR A 134 6.42 11.58 -1.49
CA THR A 134 7.07 12.51 -0.55
C THR A 134 8.53 12.13 -0.26
N ILE A 135 8.80 10.86 0.01
CA ILE A 135 10.17 10.34 0.18
C ILE A 135 10.97 10.53 -1.11
N LEU A 136 10.38 10.23 -2.27
CA LEU A 136 11.06 10.39 -3.55
C LEU A 136 11.38 11.86 -3.87
N ASP A 137 10.47 12.79 -3.56
CA ASP A 137 10.68 14.19 -3.90
C ASP A 137 11.66 14.91 -2.96
N ARG A 138 11.57 14.64 -1.65
CA ARG A 138 12.26 15.40 -0.60
C ARG A 138 13.24 14.61 0.27
N ASP A 139 13.38 13.31 0.07
CA ASP A 139 14.24 12.42 0.88
C ASP A 139 13.98 12.50 2.39
N VAL A 140 12.73 12.75 2.78
CA VAL A 140 12.34 12.77 4.19
C VAL A 140 12.26 11.35 4.76
N ASP A 141 12.29 11.23 6.08
CA ASP A 141 12.10 9.94 6.74
C ASP A 141 10.63 9.47 6.64
N ALA A 142 10.41 8.17 6.84
CA ALA A 142 9.07 7.58 6.70
C ALA A 142 8.05 8.05 7.74
N ILE A 143 8.45 8.49 8.92
CA ILE A 143 7.51 9.00 9.93
C ILE A 143 7.00 10.36 9.43
N THR A 144 7.91 11.24 9.03
CA THR A 144 7.56 12.53 8.42
C THR A 144 6.65 12.34 7.20
N ALA A 145 7.00 11.42 6.29
CA ALA A 145 6.18 11.14 5.12
C ALA A 145 4.77 10.63 5.48
N SER A 146 4.67 9.78 6.52
CA SER A 146 3.38 9.25 6.99
C SER A 146 2.52 10.33 7.66
N ILE A 147 3.14 11.26 8.39
CA ILE A 147 2.44 12.42 8.99
C ILE A 147 1.91 13.33 7.89
N THR A 148 2.73 13.67 6.88
CA THR A 148 2.28 14.44 5.71
C THR A 148 1.12 13.72 5.02
N SER A 149 1.16 12.39 4.91
CA SER A 149 0.08 11.61 4.34
C SER A 149 -1.22 11.72 5.14
N LEU A 150 -1.14 11.64 6.47
CA LEU A 150 -2.29 11.83 7.34
C LEU A 150 -2.88 13.24 7.19
N GLU A 151 -2.04 14.27 7.19
CA GLU A 151 -2.46 15.66 7.00
C GLU A 151 -3.19 15.85 5.67
N VAL A 152 -2.66 15.32 4.57
CA VAL A 152 -3.30 15.38 3.24
C VAL A 152 -4.67 14.72 3.27
N VAL A 153 -4.79 13.54 3.89
CA VAL A 153 -6.06 12.81 3.99
C VAL A 153 -7.08 13.56 4.83
N PHE A 154 -6.70 14.11 5.98
CA PHE A 154 -7.65 14.83 6.84
C PHE A 154 -8.10 16.16 6.23
N HIS A 155 -7.19 16.93 5.63
CA HIS A 155 -7.54 18.21 4.99
C HIS A 155 -8.39 18.02 3.72
N ASN A 156 -8.25 16.88 3.03
CA ASN A 156 -8.94 16.60 1.77
C ASN A 156 -9.79 15.33 1.84
N THR A 157 -10.47 15.09 2.97
CA THR A 157 -11.13 13.80 3.27
C THR A 157 -12.06 13.33 2.16
N GLY A 158 -12.91 14.21 1.60
CA GLY A 158 -13.83 13.83 0.53
C GLY A 158 -13.14 13.41 -0.77
N VAL A 159 -12.11 14.17 -1.19
CA VAL A 159 -11.33 13.88 -2.40
C VAL A 159 -10.52 12.61 -2.22
N MET A 160 -9.93 12.42 -1.03
CA MET A 160 -9.10 11.26 -0.71
C MET A 160 -9.95 9.98 -0.54
N ALA A 161 -11.17 10.09 -0.02
CA ALA A 161 -12.13 8.99 0.00
C ALA A 161 -12.54 8.56 -1.42
N LEU A 162 -12.85 9.54 -2.30
CA LEU A 162 -13.13 9.26 -3.71
C LEU A 162 -11.91 8.61 -4.39
N TRP A 163 -10.71 9.14 -4.14
CA TRP A 163 -9.47 8.59 -4.69
C TRP A 163 -9.22 7.15 -4.24
N GLY A 164 -9.40 6.86 -2.95
CA GLY A 164 -9.32 5.50 -2.40
C GLY A 164 -10.36 4.55 -3.02
N ALA A 165 -11.58 5.03 -3.24
CA ALA A 165 -12.63 4.26 -3.91
C ALA A 165 -12.28 3.96 -5.39
N LEU A 166 -11.73 4.94 -6.12
CA LEU A 166 -11.28 4.75 -7.50
C LEU A 166 -10.13 3.76 -7.59
N ILE A 167 -9.12 3.87 -6.72
CA ILE A 167 -8.02 2.89 -6.63
C ILE A 167 -8.59 1.49 -6.40
N SER A 168 -9.50 1.35 -5.42
CA SER A 168 -10.11 0.07 -5.08
C SER A 168 -10.88 -0.53 -6.26
N ALA A 169 -11.69 0.27 -6.96
CA ALA A 169 -12.44 -0.16 -8.13
C ALA A 169 -11.52 -0.58 -9.30
N LEU A 170 -10.45 0.18 -9.56
CA LEU A 170 -9.47 -0.14 -10.61
C LEU A 170 -8.69 -1.41 -10.30
N VAL A 171 -8.28 -1.60 -9.04
CA VAL A 171 -7.57 -2.81 -8.62
C VAL A 171 -8.49 -4.03 -8.67
N VAL A 172 -9.71 -3.93 -8.14
CA VAL A 172 -10.68 -5.03 -8.20
C VAL A 172 -10.99 -5.40 -9.64
N SER A 173 -11.27 -4.43 -10.52
CA SER A 173 -11.52 -4.71 -11.93
C SER A 173 -10.31 -5.32 -12.64
N ALA A 174 -9.09 -4.90 -12.31
CA ALA A 174 -7.86 -5.50 -12.84
C ALA A 174 -7.66 -6.96 -12.39
N LEU A 175 -8.07 -7.30 -11.16
CA LEU A 175 -7.99 -8.65 -10.61
C LEU A 175 -9.05 -9.61 -11.18
N LEU A 176 -10.14 -9.09 -11.75
CA LEU A 176 -11.14 -9.91 -12.43
C LEU A 176 -10.63 -10.48 -13.77
N LEU A 177 -9.55 -9.93 -14.32
CA LEU A 177 -8.93 -10.43 -15.55
C LEU A 177 -8.08 -11.68 -15.27
N PRO A 178 -8.03 -12.66 -16.20
CA PRO A 178 -7.19 -13.86 -16.05
C PRO A 178 -5.73 -13.50 -15.77
N TRP A 179 -5.10 -14.23 -14.85
CA TRP A 179 -3.71 -14.02 -14.40
C TRP A 179 -3.40 -12.59 -13.90
N SER A 180 -4.42 -11.79 -13.53
CA SER A 180 -4.24 -10.42 -13.07
C SER A 180 -3.50 -9.51 -14.07
N VAL A 181 -3.58 -9.82 -15.37
CA VAL A 181 -2.91 -9.05 -16.44
C VAL A 181 -3.32 -7.57 -16.43
N GLY A 182 -4.52 -7.26 -15.94
CA GLY A 182 -4.99 -5.88 -15.76
C GLY A 182 -4.04 -5.01 -14.92
N LEU A 183 -3.30 -5.60 -13.98
CA LEU A 183 -2.35 -4.86 -13.14
C LEU A 183 -1.16 -4.32 -13.93
N LEU A 184 -0.81 -4.90 -15.08
CA LEU A 184 0.24 -4.37 -15.95
C LEU A 184 -0.14 -3.02 -16.57
N LEU A 185 -1.44 -2.76 -16.73
CA LEU A 185 -1.96 -1.49 -17.24
C LEU A 185 -2.33 -0.54 -16.11
N VAL A 186 -3.01 -1.06 -15.08
CA VAL A 186 -3.48 -0.27 -13.94
C VAL A 186 -2.32 0.21 -13.08
N GLY A 187 -1.25 -0.59 -12.91
CA GLY A 187 -0.08 -0.20 -12.13
C GLY A 187 0.58 1.10 -12.60
N PRO A 188 1.05 1.19 -13.86
CA PRO A 188 1.62 2.42 -14.41
C PRO A 188 0.65 3.60 -14.40
N LEU A 189 -0.63 3.36 -14.70
CA LEU A 189 -1.67 4.38 -14.67
C LEU A 189 -1.84 4.96 -13.26
N LEU A 190 -1.96 4.10 -12.25
CA LEU A 190 -2.10 4.52 -10.86
C LEU A 190 -0.84 5.21 -10.35
N GLY A 191 0.35 4.76 -10.73
CA GLY A 191 1.60 5.44 -10.38
C GLY A 191 1.65 6.86 -10.91
N HIS A 192 1.27 7.04 -12.18
CA HIS A 192 1.21 8.37 -12.80
C HIS A 192 0.13 9.26 -12.18
N ALA A 193 -1.08 8.75 -12.01
CA ALA A 193 -2.17 9.52 -11.43
C ALA A 193 -1.91 9.87 -9.95
N SER A 194 -1.33 8.95 -9.17
CA SER A 194 -0.96 9.19 -7.78
C SER A 194 0.17 10.23 -7.65
N TRP A 195 1.11 10.28 -8.62
CA TRP A 195 2.12 11.35 -8.68
C TRP A 195 1.46 12.73 -8.85
N HIS A 196 0.52 12.85 -9.77
CA HIS A 196 -0.18 14.12 -10.00
C HIS A 196 -1.13 14.48 -8.84
N ALA A 197 -1.76 13.49 -8.20
CA ALA A 197 -2.53 13.71 -6.99
C ALA A 197 -1.65 14.25 -5.85
N TYR A 198 -0.44 13.71 -5.68
CA TYR A 198 0.56 14.22 -4.74
C TYR A 198 0.95 15.69 -5.05
N ARG A 199 1.29 16.00 -6.30
CA ARG A 199 1.68 17.36 -6.71
C ARG A 199 0.55 18.37 -6.54
N GLY A 200 -0.70 17.95 -6.70
CA GLY A 200 -1.88 18.78 -6.46
C GLY A 200 -2.20 18.98 -4.97
N ALA A 201 -1.85 18.01 -4.11
CA ALA A 201 -2.17 18.03 -2.69
C ALA A 201 -1.07 18.60 -1.79
N VAL A 202 0.20 18.53 -2.21
CA VAL A 202 1.36 18.94 -1.40
C VAL A 202 2.11 20.05 -2.11
N GLN A 203 2.10 21.24 -1.49
CA GLN A 203 2.94 22.37 -1.89
C GLN A 203 3.96 22.65 -0.79
N TRP A 204 5.22 22.71 -1.17
CA TRP A 204 6.30 23.05 -0.26
C TRP A 204 6.62 24.53 -0.38
N ILE A 205 6.67 25.23 0.76
CA ILE A 205 7.15 26.61 0.81
C ILE A 205 8.66 26.56 0.58
N GLU A 206 9.12 27.11 -0.54
CA GLU A 206 10.54 27.34 -0.76
C GLU A 206 10.95 28.54 0.09
N GLU A 207 11.86 28.35 1.06
CA GLU A 207 12.51 29.48 1.71
C GLU A 207 13.29 30.24 0.64
N GLY A 208 12.85 31.47 0.35
CA GLY A 208 13.54 32.37 -0.57
C GLY A 208 14.99 32.61 -0.13
N PRO A 209 15.89 33.01 -1.05
CA PRO A 209 17.29 33.25 -0.70
C PRO A 209 17.38 34.23 0.47
N ALA A 210 18.19 33.90 1.47
CA ALA A 210 18.45 34.75 2.62
C ALA A 210 18.79 36.17 2.13
N PRO A 211 18.24 37.24 2.75
CA PRO A 211 18.60 38.61 2.41
C PRO A 211 20.12 38.73 2.44
N GLN A 212 20.73 39.12 1.32
CA GLN A 212 22.14 39.46 1.28
C GLN A 212 22.30 40.72 2.13
N ALA A 213 22.86 40.56 3.34
CA ALA A 213 23.21 41.65 4.24
C ALA A 213 24.51 42.31 3.81
#